data_AF-A0A1T4M9R7-F1
#
_entry.id   AF-A0A1T4M9R7-F1
#
_cell.length_a   1.000
_cell.length_b   1.000
_cell.length_c   1.000
_cell.angle_alpha   90.00
_cell.angle_beta   90.00
_cell.angle_gamma   90.00
#
_symmetry.space_group_name_H-M   'P 1'
#
loop_
_entity.id
_entity.type
_entity.pdbx_description
1 polymer ?
#
loop_
_entity_poly.entity_id
_entity_poly.type
_entity_poly.pdbx_seq_one_letter_code
_entity_poly.pdbx_strand_id
1 'polypeptide(L)'
;MTNRYRNERIEIKLTKEEKELFMKKLELSKSKSMAHFIRKSVLEAPIFVIDMNIFRRLQTLIGKNSNNLNQIAKRLNITGIIYREDIKDLKIENDDISREIIKIQNILTRKYTNRTD
;
A
#
# COMPACT_ATOMS: atom_id res chain seq x y z
N MET A 1 45.88 9.68 7.64
CA MET A 1 44.43 9.67 7.34
C MET A 1 43.93 8.25 7.54
N THR A 2 42.95 8.04 8.41
CA THR A 2 42.43 6.68 8.68
C THR A 2 41.70 6.16 7.44
N ASN A 3 42.14 5.01 6.91
CA ASN A 3 41.54 4.37 5.75
C ASN A 3 40.17 3.81 6.17
N ARG A 4 39.08 4.56 5.89
CA ARG A 4 37.72 4.17 6.26
C ARG A 4 37.08 3.40 5.11
N TYR A 5 36.40 2.31 5.42
CA TYR A 5 35.63 1.52 4.44
C TYR A 5 34.54 2.32 3.69
N ARG A 6 34.00 3.38 4.31
CA ARG A 6 33.03 4.29 3.69
C ARG A 6 33.62 5.70 3.65
N ASN A 7 34.17 6.06 2.50
CA ASN A 7 34.89 7.33 2.24
C ASN A 7 34.06 8.32 1.40
N GLU A 8 33.09 7.85 0.62
CA GLU A 8 32.19 8.70 -0.17
C GLU A 8 31.18 9.45 0.69
N ARG A 9 30.96 10.74 0.39
CA ARG A 9 30.04 11.63 1.13
C ARG A 9 28.89 12.10 0.25
N ILE A 10 27.67 11.97 0.77
CA ILE A 10 26.46 12.53 0.19
C ILE A 10 25.96 13.64 1.12
N GLU A 11 25.70 14.82 0.58
CA GLU A 11 25.13 15.96 1.31
C GLU A 11 23.76 16.33 0.74
N ILE A 12 22.77 16.50 1.62
CA ILE A 12 21.40 16.80 1.26
C ILE A 12 20.99 18.06 2.02
N LYS A 13 20.57 19.10 1.29
CA LYS A 13 20.00 20.31 1.88
C LYS A 13 18.50 20.09 2.08
N LEU A 14 18.00 20.41 3.27
CA LEU A 14 16.62 20.20 3.66
C LEU A 14 16.04 21.50 4.24
N THR A 15 14.74 21.69 4.07
CA THR A 15 13.97 22.66 4.84
C THR A 15 13.84 22.20 6.31
N LYS A 16 13.34 23.07 7.20
CA LYS A 16 13.10 22.70 8.60
C LYS A 16 12.09 21.56 8.72
N GLU A 17 11.00 21.64 7.97
CA GLU A 17 9.92 20.65 7.96
C GLU A 17 10.41 19.28 7.45
N GLU A 18 11.20 19.27 6.37
CA GLU A 18 11.79 18.04 5.85
C GLU A 18 12.74 17.40 6.88
N LYS A 19 13.56 18.22 7.55
CA LYS A 19 14.47 17.72 8.59
C LYS A 19 13.71 17.07 9.76
N GLU A 20 12.61 17.67 10.20
CA GLU A 20 11.75 17.10 11.24
C GLU A 20 11.15 15.76 10.81
N LEU A 21 10.70 15.65 9.55
CA LEU A 21 10.19 14.39 9.00
C LEU A 21 11.25 13.29 8.99
N PHE A 22 12.49 13.61 8.60
CA PHE A 22 13.61 12.67 8.65
C PHE A 22 13.88 12.17 10.07
N MET A 23 13.85 13.06 11.07
CA MET A 23 14.04 12.68 12.48
C MET A 23 12.92 11.76 12.98
N LYS A 24 11.66 12.09 12.67
CA LYS A 24 10.52 11.24 13.03
C LYS A 24 10.61 9.86 12.39
N LYS A 25 11.00 9.77 11.12
CA LYS A 25 11.20 8.49 10.42
C LYS A 25 12.40 7.71 10.98
N LEU A 26 13.47 8.40 11.37
CA LEU A 26 14.63 7.80 12.04
C LEU A 26 14.20 7.10 13.35
N GLU A 27 13.43 7.77 14.21
CA GLU A 27 12.92 7.21 15.47
C GLU A 27 12.07 5.95 15.21
N LEU A 28 11.14 6.03 14.26
CA LEU A 28 10.29 4.89 13.89
C LEU A 28 11.11 3.69 13.37
N SER A 29 12.20 3.95 12.66
CA SER A 29 13.05 2.90 12.09
C SER A 29 13.91 2.17 13.11
N LYS A 30 14.04 2.70 14.34
CA LYS A 30 14.97 2.22 15.39
C LYS A 30 16.43 2.14 14.92
N SER A 31 16.82 2.98 13.97
CA SER A 31 18.20 3.00 13.45
C SER A 31 19.13 3.79 14.37
N LYS A 32 20.37 3.31 14.52
CA LYS A 32 21.38 3.90 15.41
C LYS A 32 21.81 5.34 15.06
N SER A 33 21.65 5.77 13.81
CA SER A 33 22.00 7.11 13.35
C SER A 33 21.29 7.46 12.04
N MET A 34 21.24 8.74 11.70
CA MET A 34 20.69 9.21 10.42
C MET A 34 21.39 8.56 9.22
N ALA A 35 22.72 8.44 9.26
CA ALA A 35 23.49 7.78 8.20
C ALA A 35 23.19 6.28 8.12
N HIS A 36 22.91 5.61 9.24
CA HIS A 36 22.46 4.23 9.22
C HIS A 36 21.05 4.12 8.65
N PHE A 37 20.12 4.98 9.07
CA PHE A 37 18.76 5.04 8.54
C PHE A 37 18.73 5.25 7.03
N ILE A 38 19.41 6.27 6.52
CA ILE A 38 19.42 6.56 5.07
C ILE A 38 20.00 5.39 4.28
N ARG A 39 21.14 4.83 4.71
CA ARG A 39 21.73 3.65 4.05
C ARG A 39 20.80 2.45 4.13
N LYS A 40 20.18 2.21 5.28
CA LYS A 40 19.21 1.13 5.47
C LYS A 40 18.03 1.29 4.51
N SER A 41 17.44 2.49 4.49
CA SER A 41 16.29 2.81 3.65
C SER A 41 16.59 2.76 2.15
N VAL A 42 17.77 3.17 1.72
CA VAL A 42 18.14 3.22 0.29
C VAL A 42 18.76 1.91 -0.20
N LEU A 43 19.54 1.22 0.62
CA LEU A 43 20.27 0.02 0.22
C LEU A 43 19.50 -1.29 0.50
N GLU A 44 18.65 -1.36 1.52
CA GLU A 44 17.91 -2.59 1.84
C GLU A 44 16.57 -2.69 1.09
N ALA A 45 15.93 -1.56 0.79
CA ALA A 45 14.64 -1.54 0.11
C ALA A 45 14.81 -1.12 -1.36
N PRO A 46 14.50 -1.98 -2.35
CA PRO A 46 14.41 -1.54 -3.72
C PRO A 46 13.26 -0.53 -3.87
N ILE A 47 13.53 0.52 -4.64
CA ILE A 47 12.53 1.53 -4.97
C ILE A 47 11.53 0.90 -5.92
N PHE A 48 10.30 0.72 -5.47
CA PHE A 48 9.23 0.17 -6.27
C PHE A 48 8.40 1.29 -6.90
N VAL A 49 8.32 1.29 -8.23
CA VAL A 49 7.27 1.99 -8.94
C VAL A 49 6.06 1.04 -8.99
N ILE A 50 4.99 1.44 -8.31
CA ILE A 50 3.72 0.71 -8.28
C ILE A 50 2.75 1.46 -9.18
N ASP A 51 2.11 0.74 -10.10
CA ASP A 51 1.00 1.30 -10.86
C ASP A 51 -0.21 1.47 -9.94
N MET A 52 -0.51 2.72 -9.60
CA MET A 52 -1.64 3.09 -8.73
C MET A 52 -3.01 2.87 -9.38
N ASN A 53 -3.07 2.65 -10.69
CA ASN A 53 -4.34 2.41 -11.39
C ASN A 53 -5.06 1.15 -10.88
N ILE A 54 -4.30 0.11 -10.51
CA ILE A 54 -4.87 -1.13 -9.95
C ILE A 54 -5.56 -0.86 -8.61
N PHE A 55 -4.93 -0.07 -7.75
CA PHE A 55 -5.50 0.34 -6.46
C PHE A 55 -6.71 1.26 -6.64
N ARG A 56 -6.65 2.19 -7.61
CA ARG A 56 -7.78 3.06 -7.94
C ARG A 56 -8.99 2.25 -8.43
N ARG A 57 -8.76 1.25 -9.28
CA ARG A 57 -9.82 0.34 -9.74
C ARG A 57 -10.43 -0.46 -8.58
N LEU A 58 -9.60 -1.01 -7.70
CA LEU A 58 -10.07 -1.70 -6.49
C LEU A 58 -10.94 -0.77 -5.62
N GLN A 59 -10.49 0.46 -5.41
CA GLN A 59 -11.24 1.47 -4.65
C GLN A 59 -12.62 1.75 -5.27
N THR A 60 -12.70 1.87 -6.60
CA THR A 60 -13.98 2.05 -7.31
C THR A 60 -14.90 0.85 -7.10
N LEU A 61 -14.40 -0.39 -7.19
CA LEU A 61 -15.20 -1.60 -6.99
C LEU A 61 -15.75 -1.69 -5.56
N ILE A 62 -14.90 -1.41 -4.56
CA ILE A 62 -15.31 -1.38 -3.15
C ILE A 62 -16.38 -0.30 -2.92
N GLY A 63 -16.21 0.89 -3.51
CA GLY A 63 -17.19 1.98 -3.40
C GLY A 63 -18.55 1.60 -4.01
N LYS A 64 -18.55 0.94 -5.18
CA LYS A 64 -19.77 0.44 -5.82
C LYS A 64 -20.47 -0.60 -4.94
N ASN A 65 -19.73 -1.60 -4.46
CA ASN A 65 -20.28 -2.65 -3.60
C ASN A 65 -20.86 -2.08 -2.28
N SER A 66 -20.13 -1.16 -1.64
CA SER A 66 -20.60 -0.47 -0.42
C SER A 66 -21.90 0.29 -0.65
N ASN A 67 -22.01 0.99 -1.78
CA ASN A 67 -23.23 1.73 -2.14
C ASN A 67 -24.41 0.80 -2.40
N ASN A 68 -24.18 -0.32 -3.08
CA ASN A 68 -25.23 -1.32 -3.35
C ASN A 68 -25.71 -1.99 -2.06
N LEU A 69 -24.79 -2.38 -1.18
CA LEU A 69 -25.10 -2.94 0.13
C LEU A 69 -25.92 -1.95 0.97
N ASN A 70 -25.56 -0.66 0.94
CA ASN A 70 -26.32 0.39 1.64
C ASN A 70 -27.74 0.57 1.07
N GLN A 71 -27.91 0.46 -0.25
CA GLN A 71 -29.24 0.51 -0.87
C GLN A 71 -30.10 -0.68 -0.46
N ILE A 72 -29.53 -1.89 -0.46
CA ILE A 72 -30.22 -3.11 -0.01
C ILE A 72 -30.62 -2.96 1.46
N ALA A 73 -29.72 -2.48 2.33
CA ALA A 73 -29.99 -2.26 3.74
C ALA A 73 -31.14 -1.25 3.95
N LYS A 74 -31.12 -0.11 3.24
CA LYS A 74 -32.21 0.89 3.31
C LYS A 74 -33.55 0.28 2.88
N ARG A 75 -33.58 -0.46 1.78
CA ARG A 75 -34.82 -1.12 1.30
C ARG A 75 -35.30 -2.19 2.27
N LEU A 76 -34.40 -2.98 2.84
CA LEU A 76 -34.70 -3.98 3.85
C LEU A 76 -35.33 -3.34 5.09
N ASN A 77 -34.78 -2.22 5.58
CA ASN A 77 -35.33 -1.52 6.73
C ASN A 77 -36.75 -0.96 6.49
N ILE A 78 -37.11 -0.67 5.24
CA ILE A 78 -38.44 -0.16 4.86
C ILE A 78 -39.43 -1.31 4.64
N THR A 79 -39.01 -2.37 3.95
CA THR A 79 -39.92 -3.41 3.44
C THR A 79 -39.89 -4.72 4.22
N GLY A 80 -38.83 -4.97 4.98
CA GLY A 80 -38.55 -6.25 5.63
C GLY A 80 -38.19 -7.38 4.66
N ILE A 81 -38.05 -7.11 3.36
CA ILE A 81 -37.85 -8.13 2.31
C ILE A 81 -36.43 -8.01 1.73
N ILE A 82 -35.79 -9.15 1.54
CA ILE A 82 -34.52 -9.29 0.81
C ILE A 82 -34.75 -10.10 -0.47
N TYR A 83 -34.23 -9.60 -1.59
CA TYR A 83 -34.34 -10.29 -2.88
C TYR A 83 -33.14 -11.21 -3.11
N ARG A 84 -33.37 -12.35 -3.76
CA ARG A 84 -32.29 -13.29 -4.08
C ARG A 84 -31.31 -12.69 -5.09
N GLU A 85 -31.82 -11.85 -5.98
CA GLU A 85 -31.07 -11.14 -7.01
C GLU A 85 -30.04 -10.22 -6.36
N ASP A 86 -30.41 -9.48 -5.31
CA ASP A 86 -29.49 -8.62 -4.56
C ASP A 86 -28.28 -9.40 -4.01
N ILE A 87 -28.55 -10.57 -3.43
CA ILE A 87 -27.52 -11.45 -2.86
C ILE A 87 -26.60 -11.97 -3.98
N LYS A 88 -27.19 -12.31 -5.13
CA LYS A 88 -26.44 -12.78 -6.30
C LYS A 88 -25.53 -11.68 -6.85
N ASP A 89 -26.03 -10.46 -6.97
CA ASP A 89 -25.26 -9.33 -7.48
C ASP A 89 -24.12 -8.96 -6.52
N LEU A 90 -24.38 -8.92 -5.21
CA LEU A 90 -23.33 -8.71 -4.21
C LEU A 90 -22.23 -9.78 -4.28
N LYS A 91 -22.60 -11.03 -4.54
CA LYS A 91 -21.63 -12.11 -4.70
C LYS A 91 -20.72 -11.86 -5.92
N ILE A 92 -21.30 -11.49 -7.06
CA ILE A 92 -20.54 -11.19 -8.29
C ILE A 92 -19.58 -10.01 -8.05
N GLU A 93 -20.05 -8.95 -7.40
CA GLU A 93 -19.22 -7.79 -7.09
C GLU A 93 -18.08 -8.12 -6.12
N ASN A 94 -18.32 -9.01 -5.14
CA ASN A 94 -17.28 -9.47 -4.23
C ASN A 94 -16.25 -10.38 -4.92
N ASP A 95 -16.67 -11.18 -5.91
CA ASP A 95 -15.76 -11.96 -6.76
C ASP A 95 -14.85 -11.04 -7.60
N ASP A 96 -15.38 -9.92 -8.10
CA ASP A 96 -14.58 -8.91 -8.82
C ASP A 96 -13.53 -8.24 -7.93
N ILE A 97 -13.91 -7.87 -6.71
CA ILE A 97 -12.99 -7.33 -5.69
C ILE A 97 -11.88 -8.37 -5.40
N SER A 98 -12.27 -9.63 -5.20
CA SER A 98 -11.32 -10.73 -4.92
C SER A 98 -10.31 -10.91 -6.05
N ARG A 99 -10.75 -10.82 -7.31
CA ARG A 99 -9.88 -10.90 -8.49
C ARG A 99 -8.84 -9.78 -8.52
N GLU A 100 -9.22 -8.54 -8.22
CA GLU A 100 -8.28 -7.42 -8.17
C GLU A 100 -7.29 -7.54 -7.01
N ILE A 101 -7.73 -8.03 -5.84
CA ILE A 101 -6.84 -8.31 -4.70
C ILE A 101 -5.78 -9.35 -5.07
N ILE A 102 -6.17 -10.44 -5.74
CA ILE A 102 -5.25 -11.49 -6.19
C ILE A 102 -4.22 -10.93 -7.17
N LYS A 103 -4.61 -10.03 -8.09
CA LYS A 103 -3.66 -9.36 -9.00
C LYS A 103 -2.62 -8.56 -8.23
N ILE A 104 -3.04 -7.77 -7.23
CA ILE A 104 -2.11 -7.01 -6.37
C ILE A 104 -1.18 -7.96 -5.63
N GLN A 105 -1.71 -9.02 -5.01
CA GLN A 105 -0.90 -10.03 -4.31
C GLN A 105 0.13 -10.66 -5.25
N ASN A 106 -0.25 -11.06 -6.46
CA ASN A 106 0.67 -11.63 -7.44
C ASN A 106 1.78 -10.66 -7.85
N ILE A 107 1.47 -9.37 -8.02
CA ILE A 107 2.47 -8.34 -8.32
C ILE A 107 3.47 -8.20 -7.17
N LEU A 108 2.98 -8.20 -5.92
CA LEU A 108 3.82 -8.09 -4.74
C LEU A 108 4.68 -9.34 -4.53
N THR A 109 4.09 -10.53 -4.67
CA THR A 109 4.78 -11.82 -4.51
C THR A 109 5.84 -12.02 -5.58
N ARG A 110 5.54 -11.84 -6.88
CA ARG A 110 6.55 -11.96 -7.96
C ARG A 110 7.74 -11.04 -7.75
N LYS A 111 7.51 -9.82 -7.29
CA LYS A 111 8.57 -8.84 -7.00
C LYS A 111 9.39 -9.19 -5.75
N TYR A 112 8.86 -10.04 -4.87
CA TYR A 112 9.55 -10.52 -3.67
C TYR A 112 10.30 -11.84 -3.93
N THR A 113 9.73 -12.76 -4.73
CA THR A 113 10.33 -14.07 -5.05
C THR A 113 11.49 -13.98 -6.03
N ASN A 114 11.52 -13.00 -6.94
CA ASN A 114 12.69 -12.72 -7.80
C ASN A 114 13.93 -12.22 -7.02
N ARG A 115 13.94 -12.32 -5.68
CA ARG A 115 15.08 -11.98 -4.80
C ARG A 115 15.75 -13.20 -4.17
N THR A 116 15.24 -14.41 -4.36
CA THR A 116 15.82 -15.63 -3.76
C THR A 116 16.81 -16.38 -4.65
N ASP A 117 17.18 -15.81 -5.80
CA ASP A 117 18.26 -16.27 -6.67
C ASP A 117 19.41 -15.24 -6.70
#